data_AF-A0A813ECU5-F1
#
_entry.id   AF-A0A813ECU5-F1
#
_cell.length_a   1.000
_cell.length_b   1.000
_cell.length_c   1.000
_cell.angle_alpha   90.00
_cell.angle_beta   90.00
_cell.angle_gamma   90.00
#
_symmetry.space_group_name_H-M   'P 1'
#
loop_
_entity.id
_entity.type
_entity.pdbx_description
1 polymer ?
#
loop_
_entity_poly.entity_id
_entity_poly.type
_entity_poly.pdbx_seq_one_letter_code
_entity_poly.pdbx_strand_id
1 'polypeptide(L)'
;MARSKSCAVLLALACLGLPSADGMLQAFSLRLGGVRAGEEVNWEFFAKFSYGIGTSRYKYRLRLEGPLHGMFKPSQNVTVLAEHYFDEHWPVVLSIPEKCARKDKAQGTRELSIPPDGSWTEWSGGTVEHVVRSHVWYYTLSSCQASLGRVHKIGFEFEALQPNGSHFSVEHQWTLPANIISLIFMAVFSCILVQRCRDFARSAGAMHMVMWVLAGIVAVQFIAQALHAVHLVGYSRNGQGVKALEILSEMLTISGQMVEATFLIIIGTGYTLQSEGLQLDWVIPVGGLIIIIHVCVIALSRQLDGAADKFHSHDGFAGLIILGLRMLLYAWFLWAVRQTKRKSSPRLKAFLEQFRMAGSLYFLSYPMLYLIASLFAPYLRPAILTVGLMILQIASNVWLSNLLLSRGEYFKVSEMSESELPGASSGGRVRKSVALISHYKEHLRTEIGVFIEQIFLRILESGNSTFQHKSRVLNVFYKLCTDATTALELFLNFDCDVDEKNIFERTVDCLSKIAQGKYTA
;
A
#
# COMPACT_ATOMS: atom_id res chain seq x y z
N MET A 1 -11.39 26.38 -9.27
CA MET A 1 -11.48 26.02 -7.84
C MET A 1 -10.48 24.90 -7.57
N ALA A 2 -9.41 25.22 -6.85
CA ALA A 2 -8.27 24.35 -6.61
C ALA A 2 -8.42 23.68 -5.24
N ARG A 3 -8.64 22.37 -5.17
CA ARG A 3 -8.54 21.54 -3.94
C ARG A 3 -8.67 20.05 -4.28
N SER A 4 -7.63 19.44 -4.87
CA SER A 4 -7.47 17.97 -4.90
C SER A 4 -6.04 17.53 -5.26
N LYS A 5 -5.02 18.30 -4.87
CA LYS A 5 -3.60 17.91 -5.10
C LYS A 5 -2.78 17.78 -3.82
N SER A 6 -3.37 18.03 -2.65
CA SER A 6 -2.62 18.13 -1.39
C SER A 6 -2.60 16.85 -0.55
N CYS A 7 -3.53 15.90 -0.72
CA CYS A 7 -3.59 14.71 0.14
C CYS A 7 -2.47 13.68 -0.15
N ALA A 8 -2.14 13.45 -1.43
CA ALA A 8 -1.09 12.49 -1.81
C ALA A 8 0.34 12.97 -1.46
N VAL A 9 0.57 14.29 -1.44
CA VAL A 9 1.87 14.90 -1.12
C VAL A 9 2.08 15.05 0.40
N LEU A 10 1.01 15.28 1.17
CA LEU A 10 1.08 15.34 2.64
C LEU A 10 1.37 13.98 3.29
N LEU A 11 0.90 12.87 2.71
CA LEU A 11 1.22 11.52 3.17
C LEU A 11 2.70 11.15 2.97
N ALA A 12 3.33 11.66 1.90
CA ALA A 12 4.77 11.46 1.66
C ALA A 12 5.65 12.28 2.62
N LEU A 13 5.21 13.48 3.02
CA LEU A 13 5.97 14.36 3.91
C LEU A 13 5.86 13.98 5.40
N ALA A 14 4.73 13.39 5.83
CA ALA A 14 4.54 12.96 7.22
C ALA A 14 5.41 11.75 7.61
N CYS A 15 5.98 11.02 6.65
CA CYS A 15 6.80 9.82 6.89
C CYS A 15 8.31 10.09 6.99
N LEU A 16 8.77 11.32 6.70
CA LEU A 16 10.19 11.70 6.77
C LEU A 16 10.72 11.87 8.21
N GLY A 17 9.86 11.77 9.22
CA GLY A 17 10.20 11.90 10.64
C GLY A 17 10.28 10.57 11.41
N LEU A 18 10.35 9.42 10.74
CA LEU A 18 10.35 8.11 11.40
C LEU A 18 11.76 7.73 11.89
N PRO A 19 11.94 7.36 13.18
CA PRO A 19 13.22 6.86 13.69
C PRO A 19 13.60 5.56 12.97
N SER A 20 14.89 5.49 12.64
CA SER A 20 15.50 4.52 11.76
C SER A 20 15.56 3.13 12.40
N ALA A 21 14.68 2.20 12.02
CA ALA A 21 14.90 0.78 12.28
C ALA A 21 15.85 0.19 11.20
N ASP A 22 17.15 0.05 11.48
CA ASP A 22 18.20 -0.35 10.54
C ASP A 22 18.33 -1.87 10.35
N GLY A 23 18.90 -2.25 9.19
CA GLY A 23 19.07 -3.60 8.69
C GLY A 23 20.03 -4.47 9.52
N MET A 24 20.48 -5.61 8.99
CA MET A 24 21.36 -6.54 9.72
C MET A 24 22.69 -5.91 10.15
N LEU A 25 23.19 -4.89 9.44
CA LEU A 25 24.08 -3.91 10.08
C LEU A 25 23.22 -3.00 10.97
N GLN A 26 22.95 -3.46 12.19
CA GLN A 26 22.14 -2.73 13.14
C GLN A 26 23.02 -1.65 13.77
N ALA A 27 22.75 -0.38 13.44
CA ALA A 27 23.43 0.77 14.01
C ALA A 27 22.44 1.58 14.85
N PHE A 28 22.43 1.34 16.16
CA PHE A 28 21.50 2.02 17.07
C PHE A 28 22.19 2.40 18.37
N SER A 29 21.53 3.26 19.14
CA SER A 29 21.88 3.50 20.51
C SER A 29 20.95 2.79 21.49
N LEU A 30 21.55 1.96 22.32
CA LEU A 30 20.90 1.38 23.49
C LEU A 30 21.26 2.20 24.72
N ARG A 31 20.42 2.11 25.75
CA ARG A 31 20.65 2.79 27.02
C ARG A 31 21.06 1.75 28.04
N LEU A 32 22.21 1.91 28.67
CA LEU A 32 22.74 0.93 29.62
C LEU A 32 23.25 1.63 30.88
N GLY A 33 23.03 0.98 32.01
CA GLY A 33 23.46 1.42 33.34
C GLY A 33 22.40 2.14 34.15
N GLY A 34 22.56 2.13 35.47
CA GLY A 34 21.77 2.91 36.41
C GLY A 34 20.28 2.53 36.46
N VAL A 35 19.47 3.45 36.98
CA VAL A 35 18.02 3.29 37.16
C VAL A 35 17.28 4.31 36.30
N ARG A 36 16.23 3.87 35.59
CA ARG A 36 15.35 4.72 34.81
C ARG A 36 13.89 4.38 35.10
N ALA A 37 13.10 5.39 35.47
CA ALA A 37 11.68 5.22 35.78
C ALA A 37 11.40 4.11 36.84
N GLY A 38 12.31 3.93 37.79
CA GLY A 38 12.19 2.91 38.84
C GLY A 38 12.73 1.51 38.48
N GLU A 39 13.21 1.31 37.25
CA GLU A 39 13.74 0.02 36.78
C GLU A 39 15.24 0.09 36.49
N GLU A 40 15.99 -0.95 36.85
CA GLU A 40 17.42 -1.07 36.51
C GLU A 40 17.61 -1.36 35.02
N VAL A 41 18.47 -0.56 34.37
CA VAL A 41 18.77 -0.68 32.93
C VAL A 41 20.16 -1.30 32.75
N ASN A 42 20.48 -2.30 33.55
CA ASN A 42 21.82 -2.90 33.60
C ASN A 42 22.02 -4.02 32.58
N TRP A 43 20.99 -4.39 31.82
CA TRP A 43 21.00 -5.44 30.79
C TRP A 43 20.03 -5.06 29.67
N GLU A 44 20.49 -5.11 28.43
CA GLU A 44 19.71 -4.74 27.24
C GLU A 44 19.97 -5.69 26.07
N PHE A 45 18.91 -6.01 25.34
CA PHE A 45 18.99 -6.73 24.08
C PHE A 45 19.36 -5.78 22.94
N PHE A 46 20.27 -6.19 22.05
CA PHE A 46 20.70 -5.33 20.94
C PHE A 46 20.61 -5.97 19.56
N ALA A 47 20.76 -7.30 19.43
CA ALA A 47 20.67 -7.95 18.13
C ALA A 47 20.14 -9.39 18.21
N LYS A 48 19.46 -9.82 17.14
CA LYS A 48 19.02 -11.19 16.92
C LYS A 48 19.46 -11.63 15.53
N PHE A 49 19.94 -12.86 15.40
CA PHE A 49 20.20 -13.45 14.08
C PHE A 49 20.03 -14.96 14.07
N SER A 50 19.43 -15.46 13.00
CA SER A 50 19.19 -16.90 12.78
C SER A 50 20.26 -17.46 11.86
N TYR A 51 21.12 -18.36 12.36
CA TYR A 51 22.22 -18.95 11.60
C TYR A 51 21.83 -20.26 10.92
N GLY A 52 22.26 -20.41 9.66
CA GLY A 52 22.10 -21.61 8.85
C GLY A 52 23.02 -22.74 9.30
N ILE A 53 22.80 -23.94 8.73
CA ILE A 53 23.75 -25.06 8.86
C ILE A 53 25.07 -24.67 8.19
N GLY A 54 26.18 -24.93 8.88
CA GLY A 54 27.54 -24.56 8.47
C GLY A 54 28.19 -23.55 9.41
N THR A 55 29.38 -23.06 9.01
CA THR A 55 30.16 -22.09 9.80
C THR A 55 29.80 -20.67 9.40
N SER A 56 29.13 -19.97 10.31
CA SER A 56 28.74 -18.56 10.17
C SER A 56 29.68 -17.65 10.96
N ARG A 57 29.67 -16.36 10.64
CA ARG A 57 30.51 -15.35 11.31
C ARG A 57 29.66 -14.23 11.88
N TYR A 58 30.09 -13.67 13.00
CA TYR A 58 29.53 -12.44 13.54
C TYR A 58 30.63 -11.57 14.09
N LYS A 59 30.38 -10.26 14.10
CA LYS A 59 31.22 -9.26 14.73
C LYS A 59 30.37 -8.07 15.16
N TYR A 60 30.80 -7.39 16.19
CA TYR A 60 30.17 -6.18 16.67
C TYR A 60 31.22 -5.22 17.23
N ARG A 61 30.86 -3.94 17.32
CA ARG A 61 31.66 -2.91 17.98
C ARG A 61 30.76 -1.91 18.68
N LEU A 62 31.28 -1.28 19.72
CA LEU A 62 30.55 -0.37 20.58
C LEU A 62 31.22 1.01 20.61
N ARG A 63 30.46 2.04 20.94
CA ARG A 63 30.98 3.37 21.27
C ARG A 63 30.07 4.05 22.29
N LEU A 64 30.61 5.05 22.96
CA LEU A 64 29.82 5.92 23.82
C LEU A 64 29.29 7.12 23.01
N GLU A 65 27.99 7.41 23.06
CA GLU A 65 27.38 8.54 22.31
C GLU A 65 27.36 9.88 23.07
N GLY A 66 27.77 9.89 24.33
CA GLY A 66 27.84 11.10 25.15
C GLY A 66 28.84 10.94 26.27
N PRO A 67 29.29 12.04 26.90
CA PRO A 67 30.33 11.97 27.91
C PRO A 67 29.89 11.14 29.12
N LEU A 68 30.86 10.45 29.75
CA LEU A 68 30.64 9.75 31.01
C LEU A 68 30.32 10.75 32.11
N HIS A 69 29.06 10.79 32.53
CA HIS A 69 28.61 11.56 33.69
C HIS A 69 28.70 10.68 34.95
N GLY A 70 29.53 11.05 35.94
CA GLY A 70 29.63 10.33 37.21
C GLY A 70 31.03 10.34 37.83
N MET A 71 31.28 9.42 38.78
CA MET A 71 32.58 9.24 39.47
C MET A 71 33.67 8.56 38.63
N PHE A 72 33.50 8.47 37.30
CA PHE A 72 34.50 7.86 36.42
C PHE A 72 35.61 8.87 36.11
N LYS A 73 36.87 8.43 36.18
CA LYS A 73 37.99 9.24 35.72
C LYS A 73 37.89 9.41 34.19
N PRO A 74 38.22 10.58 33.62
CA PRO A 74 38.13 10.84 32.17
C PRO A 74 38.90 9.85 31.29
N SER A 75 39.84 9.10 31.87
CA SER A 75 40.70 8.12 31.20
C SER A 75 40.36 6.66 31.49
N GLN A 76 39.25 6.38 32.19
CA GLN A 76 38.88 5.00 32.54
C GLN A 76 37.92 4.43 31.49
N ASN A 77 38.31 3.31 30.89
CA ASN A 77 37.45 2.56 29.97
C ASN A 77 36.23 2.00 30.73
N VAL A 78 35.09 2.00 30.05
CA VAL A 78 33.86 1.38 30.55
C VAL A 78 33.84 -0.07 30.16
N THR A 79 33.78 -0.96 31.14
CA THR A 79 33.69 -2.39 30.86
C THR A 79 32.23 -2.83 30.82
N VAL A 80 31.83 -3.47 29.71
CA VAL A 80 30.52 -4.10 29.55
C VAL A 80 30.71 -5.56 29.14
N LEU A 81 29.71 -6.38 29.43
CA LEU A 81 29.69 -7.80 29.10
C LEU A 81 28.71 -8.02 27.95
N ALA A 82 29.19 -8.54 26.83
CA ALA A 82 28.34 -9.06 25.77
C ALA A 82 28.00 -10.52 26.07
N GLU A 83 26.71 -10.85 26.00
CA GLU A 83 26.17 -12.17 26.32
C GLU A 83 25.37 -12.70 25.14
N HIS A 84 25.43 -14.02 24.93
CA HIS A 84 24.86 -14.68 23.76
C HIS A 84 23.98 -15.85 24.19
N TYR A 85 22.76 -15.93 23.66
CA TYR A 85 21.77 -16.92 24.07
C TYR A 85 21.18 -17.66 22.87
N PHE A 86 20.91 -18.96 23.05
CA PHE A 86 20.10 -19.75 22.12
C PHE A 86 18.61 -19.49 22.31
N ASP A 87 17.85 -19.62 21.24
CA ASP A 87 16.39 -19.63 21.23
C ASP A 87 15.73 -20.52 22.28
N GLU A 88 16.21 -21.75 22.48
CA GLU A 88 15.63 -22.68 23.47
C GLU A 88 15.68 -22.14 24.90
N HIS A 89 16.72 -21.39 25.22
CA HIS A 89 16.93 -20.83 26.55
C HIS A 89 16.33 -19.42 26.68
N TRP A 90 16.00 -18.76 25.56
CA TRP A 90 15.54 -17.37 25.54
C TRP A 90 14.27 -17.13 26.38
N PRO A 91 13.20 -17.96 26.32
CA PRO A 91 12.04 -17.78 27.19
C PRO A 91 12.38 -17.87 28.68
N VAL A 92 13.30 -18.77 29.03
CA VAL A 92 13.77 -18.93 30.41
C VAL A 92 14.56 -17.69 30.83
N VAL A 93 15.45 -17.19 29.98
CA VAL A 93 16.24 -15.96 30.22
C VAL A 93 15.33 -14.76 30.49
N LEU A 94 14.27 -14.59 29.70
CA LEU A 94 13.29 -13.52 29.89
C LEU A 94 12.48 -13.69 31.18
N SER A 95 12.23 -14.92 31.63
CA SER A 95 11.51 -15.20 32.88
C SER A 95 12.30 -14.88 34.15
N ILE A 96 13.62 -14.71 34.07
CA ILE A 96 14.47 -14.38 35.22
C ILE A 96 14.26 -12.90 35.58
N PRO A 97 13.76 -12.59 36.80
CA PRO A 97 13.49 -11.21 37.23
C PRO A 97 14.79 -10.40 37.41
N GLU A 98 15.81 -11.01 37.98
CA GLU A 98 17.12 -10.39 38.16
C GLU A 98 17.89 -10.38 36.84
N LYS A 99 17.95 -9.21 36.19
CA LYS A 99 18.59 -9.03 34.88
C LYS A 99 20.03 -9.52 34.85
N CYS A 100 20.80 -9.30 35.92
CA CYS A 100 22.20 -9.70 36.00
C CYS A 100 22.44 -11.20 36.21
N ALA A 101 21.44 -11.93 36.72
CA ALA A 101 21.51 -13.40 36.84
C ALA A 101 21.30 -14.11 35.50
N ARG A 102 20.82 -13.39 34.47
CA ARG A 102 20.61 -13.94 33.12
C ARG A 102 21.88 -14.50 32.50
N LYS A 103 23.04 -13.90 32.82
CA LYS A 103 24.36 -14.33 32.35
C LYS A 103 24.63 -15.82 32.59
N ASP A 104 24.05 -16.41 33.63
CA ASP A 104 24.27 -17.82 34.01
C ASP A 104 23.63 -18.80 33.01
N LYS A 105 22.75 -18.30 32.14
CA LYS A 105 22.14 -19.05 31.02
C LYS A 105 22.75 -18.69 29.66
N ALA A 106 23.76 -17.81 29.63
CA ALA A 106 24.46 -17.44 28.41
C ALA A 106 25.32 -18.62 27.91
N GLN A 107 25.36 -18.79 26.59
CA GLN A 107 26.22 -19.78 25.93
C GLN A 107 27.67 -19.32 25.83
N GLY A 108 27.85 -18.00 25.83
CA GLY A 108 29.15 -17.37 25.80
C GLY A 108 29.03 -15.93 26.27
N THR A 109 30.10 -15.46 26.91
CA THR A 109 30.23 -14.09 27.36
C THR A 109 31.53 -13.51 26.86
N ARG A 110 31.54 -12.23 26.50
CA ARG A 110 32.76 -11.52 26.11
C ARG A 110 32.79 -10.14 26.73
N GLU A 111 33.87 -9.87 27.44
CA GLU A 111 34.12 -8.57 28.07
C GLU A 111 34.64 -7.56 27.03
N LEU A 112 34.10 -6.35 27.07
CA LEU A 112 34.42 -5.27 26.12
C LEU A 112 34.75 -4.00 26.90
N SER A 113 35.89 -3.41 26.60
CA SER A 113 36.32 -2.13 27.15
C SER A 113 36.00 -1.01 26.16
N ILE A 114 35.01 -0.18 26.49
CA ILE A 114 34.57 0.96 25.69
C ILE A 114 35.41 2.19 26.06
N PRO A 115 36.10 2.82 25.11
CA PRO A 115 36.84 4.06 25.33
C PRO A 115 35.94 5.22 25.79
N PRO A 116 36.39 6.06 26.73
CA PRO A 116 35.62 7.20 27.23
C PRO A 116 35.53 8.38 26.25
N ASP A 117 36.38 8.40 25.21
CA ASP A 117 36.47 9.46 24.20
C ASP A 117 35.37 9.39 23.12
N GLY A 118 34.52 8.38 23.16
CA GLY A 118 33.46 8.16 22.18
C GLY A 118 33.95 7.51 20.87
N SER A 119 35.21 7.07 20.82
CA SER A 119 35.72 6.28 19.71
C SER A 119 35.08 4.89 19.67
N TRP A 120 35.09 4.28 18.49
CA TRP A 120 34.62 2.91 18.31
C TRP A 120 35.63 1.91 18.88
N THR A 121 35.14 0.88 19.56
CA THR A 121 35.96 -0.29 19.89
C THR A 121 36.42 -0.99 18.61
N GLU A 122 37.49 -1.78 18.72
CA GLU A 122 37.83 -2.74 17.68
C GLU A 122 36.67 -3.73 17.45
N TRP A 123 36.61 -4.28 16.24
CA TRP A 123 35.64 -5.30 15.90
C TRP A 123 35.89 -6.56 16.73
N SER A 124 34.94 -6.87 17.61
CA SER A 124 34.94 -8.11 18.37
C SER A 124 33.94 -9.08 17.77
N GLY A 125 34.37 -10.30 17.49
CA GLY A 125 33.50 -11.29 16.88
C GLY A 125 33.96 -12.72 17.09
N GLY A 126 33.19 -13.64 16.52
CA GLY A 126 33.42 -15.06 16.56
C GLY A 126 32.75 -15.81 15.41
N THR A 127 32.96 -17.11 15.39
CA THR A 127 32.29 -18.04 14.48
C THR A 127 31.25 -18.85 15.24
N VAL A 128 30.17 -19.18 14.56
CA VAL A 128 29.15 -20.09 15.07
C VAL A 128 29.02 -21.25 14.09
N GLU A 129 29.10 -22.47 14.58
CA GLU A 129 28.97 -23.68 13.77
C GLU A 129 27.67 -24.41 14.13
N HIS A 130 26.84 -24.68 13.12
CA HIS A 130 25.61 -25.47 13.26
C HIS A 130 25.66 -26.68 12.34
N VAL A 131 25.45 -27.88 12.91
CA VAL A 131 25.54 -29.14 12.16
C VAL A 131 24.17 -29.77 11.90
N VAL A 132 23.26 -29.72 12.88
CA VAL A 132 21.99 -30.47 12.84
C VAL A 132 20.82 -29.62 12.36
N ARG A 133 20.66 -28.41 12.90
CA ARG A 133 19.56 -27.51 12.57
C ARG A 133 19.96 -26.05 12.77
N SER A 134 19.21 -25.15 12.16
CA SER A 134 19.34 -23.72 12.39
C SER A 134 18.79 -23.31 13.75
N HIS A 135 19.47 -22.38 14.41
CA HIS A 135 19.03 -21.77 15.66
C HIS A 135 19.02 -20.26 15.56
N VAL A 136 18.11 -19.64 16.30
CA VAL A 136 18.14 -18.19 16.52
C VAL A 136 19.06 -17.87 17.69
N TRP A 137 19.91 -16.87 17.49
CA TRP A 137 20.81 -16.34 18.51
C TRP A 137 20.39 -14.94 18.92
N TYR A 138 20.44 -14.70 20.22
CA TYR A 138 20.14 -13.41 20.85
C TYR A 138 21.41 -12.85 21.45
N TYR A 139 21.68 -11.57 21.17
CA TYR A 139 22.86 -10.85 21.61
C TYR A 139 22.43 -9.71 22.52
N THR A 140 23.03 -9.66 23.70
CA THR A 140 22.68 -8.69 24.74
C THR A 140 23.94 -8.07 25.33
N LEU A 141 23.80 -6.89 25.92
CA LEU A 141 24.85 -6.20 26.66
C LEU A 141 24.42 -6.03 28.10
N SER A 142 25.34 -6.25 29.03
CA SER A 142 25.13 -5.99 30.44
C SER A 142 26.26 -5.19 31.07
N SER A 143 25.93 -4.41 32.10
CA SER A 143 26.86 -3.61 32.91
C SER A 143 26.91 -4.11 34.35
N CYS A 144 26.55 -5.38 34.56
CA CYS A 144 26.40 -5.98 35.88
C CYS A 144 27.73 -6.10 36.65
N GLN A 145 28.86 -6.15 35.96
CA GLN A 145 30.19 -6.23 36.57
C GLN A 145 30.79 -4.87 36.93
N ALA A 146 30.46 -3.83 36.15
CA ALA A 146 30.90 -2.46 36.37
C ALA A 146 29.68 -1.57 36.47
N SER A 147 29.20 -1.33 37.69
CA SER A 147 28.04 -0.45 37.90
C SER A 147 28.33 0.93 37.34
N LEU A 148 27.66 1.24 36.23
CA LEU A 148 27.78 2.51 35.51
C LEU A 148 27.21 3.70 36.31
N GLY A 149 26.45 3.44 37.39
CA GLY A 149 25.86 4.44 38.27
C GLY A 149 24.76 5.32 37.65
N ARG A 150 24.85 5.65 36.36
CA ARG A 150 23.86 6.39 35.57
C ARG A 150 23.58 5.67 34.25
N VAL A 151 22.51 6.09 33.59
CA VAL A 151 22.12 5.59 32.27
C VAL A 151 22.94 6.30 31.20
N HIS A 152 23.69 5.53 30.41
CA HIS A 152 24.48 6.02 29.27
C HIS A 152 23.92 5.52 27.95
N LYS A 153 24.06 6.31 26.88
CA LYS A 153 23.76 5.86 25.52
C LYS A 153 25.01 5.21 24.91
N ILE A 154 24.87 3.94 24.56
CA ILE A 154 25.91 3.14 23.91
C ILE A 154 25.47 2.92 22.47
N GLY A 155 26.23 3.45 21.53
CA GLY A 155 26.09 3.14 20.12
C GLY A 155 26.70 1.77 19.84
N PHE A 156 26.04 0.93 19.04
CA PHE A 156 26.57 -0.35 18.62
C PHE A 156 26.45 -0.51 17.11
N GLU A 157 27.35 -1.30 16.54
CA GLU A 157 27.21 -1.88 15.21
C GLU A 157 27.34 -3.39 15.33
N PHE A 158 26.38 -4.13 14.76
CA PHE A 158 26.40 -5.57 14.70
C PHE A 158 26.40 -6.03 13.25
N GLU A 159 27.25 -6.98 12.88
CA GLU A 159 27.26 -7.61 11.57
C GLU A 159 27.37 -9.12 11.74
N ALA A 160 26.57 -9.86 10.99
CA ALA A 160 26.68 -11.30 10.90
C ALA A 160 26.48 -11.78 9.46
N LEU A 161 27.00 -12.96 9.19
CA LEU A 161 27.10 -13.53 7.85
C LEU A 161 26.79 -15.02 7.95
N GLN A 162 25.95 -15.49 7.04
CA GLN A 162 25.73 -16.92 6.80
C GLN A 162 26.99 -17.58 6.22
N PRO A 163 27.05 -18.92 6.14
CA PRO A 163 28.21 -19.62 5.59
C PRO A 163 28.52 -19.25 4.13
N ASN A 164 27.50 -18.83 3.38
CA ASN A 164 27.62 -18.35 2.01
C ASN A 164 27.94 -16.85 1.88
N GLY A 165 28.19 -16.15 2.99
CA GLY A 165 28.46 -14.71 3.03
C GLY A 165 27.21 -13.81 2.90
N SER A 166 26.00 -14.38 2.93
CA SER A 166 24.77 -13.58 2.90
C SER A 166 24.49 -12.92 4.26
N HIS A 167 23.97 -11.70 4.19
CA HIS A 167 23.41 -10.99 5.34
C HIS A 167 21.92 -11.32 5.59
N PHE A 168 21.34 -12.34 4.95
CA PHE A 168 19.99 -12.77 5.31
C PHE A 168 20.01 -13.73 6.48
N SER A 169 19.17 -13.49 7.49
CA SER A 169 18.88 -14.51 8.49
C SER A 169 18.14 -15.66 7.84
N VAL A 170 18.21 -16.85 8.45
CA VAL A 170 17.53 -18.05 7.91
C VAL A 170 16.02 -17.80 7.69
N GLU A 171 15.37 -17.01 8.55
CA GLU A 171 13.95 -16.68 8.41
C GLU A 171 13.64 -15.82 7.17
N HIS A 172 14.64 -15.14 6.62
CA HIS A 172 14.53 -14.29 5.43
C HIS A 172 15.31 -14.79 4.21
N GLN A 173 16.04 -15.90 4.30
CA GLN A 173 16.92 -16.38 3.22
C GLN A 173 16.20 -16.62 1.88
N TRP A 174 14.91 -16.99 1.92
CA TRP A 174 14.10 -17.27 0.74
C TRP A 174 13.39 -16.05 0.17
N THR A 175 13.42 -14.91 0.86
CA THR A 175 12.68 -13.70 0.45
C THR A 175 13.17 -13.18 -0.89
N LEU A 176 14.49 -13.06 -1.09
CA LEU A 176 15.06 -12.60 -2.36
C LEU A 176 14.78 -13.58 -3.51
N PRO A 177 15.12 -14.89 -3.44
CA PRO A 177 14.78 -15.82 -4.51
C PRO A 177 13.29 -15.85 -4.84
N ALA A 178 12.41 -15.89 -3.85
CA ALA A 178 10.96 -15.89 -4.06
C ALA A 178 10.46 -14.60 -4.71
N ASN A 179 10.99 -13.45 -4.29
CA ASN A 179 10.65 -12.16 -4.89
C ASN A 179 11.06 -12.09 -6.37
N ILE A 180 12.27 -12.58 -6.72
CA ILE A 180 12.72 -12.63 -8.12
C ILE A 180 11.83 -13.55 -8.96
N ILE A 181 11.47 -14.72 -8.44
CA ILE A 181 10.55 -15.64 -9.13
C ILE A 181 9.17 -14.98 -9.33
N SER A 182 8.62 -14.38 -8.28
CA SER A 182 7.37 -13.60 -8.34
C SER A 182 7.44 -12.50 -9.39
N LEU A 183 8.55 -11.77 -9.45
CA LEU A 183 8.76 -10.69 -10.41
C LEU A 183 8.79 -11.20 -11.86
N ILE A 184 9.40 -12.35 -12.11
CA ILE A 184 9.40 -13.00 -13.43
C ILE A 184 7.96 -13.38 -13.82
N PHE A 185 7.21 -14.04 -12.94
CA PHE A 185 5.81 -14.39 -13.22
C PHE A 185 4.94 -13.14 -13.43
N MET A 186 5.13 -12.10 -12.64
CA MET A 186 4.43 -10.82 -12.79
C MET A 186 4.81 -10.12 -14.09
N ALA A 187 6.06 -10.21 -14.56
CA ALA A 187 6.48 -9.68 -15.86
C ALA A 187 5.79 -10.41 -17.02
N VAL A 188 5.77 -11.75 -16.98
CA VAL A 188 5.07 -12.58 -17.97
C VAL A 188 3.57 -12.25 -17.97
N PHE A 189 2.94 -12.21 -16.80
CA PHE A 189 1.54 -11.87 -16.65
C PHE A 189 1.24 -10.45 -17.16
N SER A 190 2.06 -9.46 -16.82
CA SER A 190 1.90 -8.08 -17.29
C SER A 190 2.00 -8.00 -18.82
N CYS A 191 2.92 -8.76 -19.43
CA CYS A 191 3.03 -8.83 -20.89
C CYS A 191 1.76 -9.42 -21.52
N ILE A 192 1.25 -10.54 -20.97
CA ILE A 192 -0.01 -11.15 -21.41
C ILE A 192 -1.17 -10.17 -21.25
N LEU A 193 -1.28 -9.49 -20.11
CA LEU A 193 -2.32 -8.51 -19.83
C LEU A 193 -2.28 -7.36 -20.84
N VAL A 194 -1.09 -6.81 -21.13
CA VAL A 194 -0.91 -5.76 -22.13
C VAL A 194 -1.30 -6.24 -23.54
N GLN A 195 -0.94 -7.47 -23.92
CA GLN A 195 -1.36 -8.06 -25.19
C GLN A 195 -2.88 -8.17 -25.28
N ARG A 196 -3.53 -8.72 -24.24
CA ARG A 196 -5.00 -8.85 -24.16
C ARG A 196 -5.69 -7.49 -24.20
N CYS A 197 -5.16 -6.49 -23.50
CA CYS A 197 -5.64 -5.12 -23.58
C CYS A 197 -5.52 -4.55 -25.00
N ARG A 198 -4.39 -4.75 -25.69
CA ARG A 198 -4.21 -4.27 -27.07
C ARG A 198 -5.16 -4.95 -28.06
N ASP A 199 -5.33 -6.27 -27.94
CA ASP A 199 -6.22 -7.04 -28.81
C ASP A 199 -7.68 -6.63 -28.59
N PHE A 200 -8.06 -6.41 -27.32
CA PHE A 200 -9.37 -5.87 -26.98
C PHE A 200 -9.55 -4.47 -27.55
N ALA A 201 -8.60 -3.56 -27.34
CA ALA A 201 -8.62 -2.19 -27.84
C ALA A 201 -8.77 -2.12 -29.38
N ARG A 202 -8.06 -2.98 -30.12
CA ARG A 202 -8.17 -3.07 -31.58
C ARG A 202 -9.55 -3.51 -32.04
N SER A 203 -10.18 -4.43 -31.30
CA SER A 203 -11.47 -5.01 -31.69
C SER A 203 -12.70 -4.21 -31.25
N ALA A 204 -12.74 -3.74 -30.01
CA ALA A 204 -13.82 -2.91 -29.48
C ALA A 204 -13.63 -1.42 -29.82
N GLY A 205 -12.44 -1.05 -30.31
CA GLY A 205 -12.01 0.31 -30.65
C GLY A 205 -11.87 1.26 -29.45
N ALA A 206 -12.11 0.82 -28.22
CA ALA A 206 -11.85 1.55 -26.98
C ALA A 206 -11.73 0.58 -25.81
N MET A 207 -10.90 0.95 -24.83
CA MET A 207 -10.66 0.18 -23.63
C MET A 207 -11.61 0.62 -22.52
N HIS A 208 -12.19 -0.35 -21.81
CA HIS A 208 -13.09 -0.08 -20.70
C HIS A 208 -12.31 0.41 -19.46
N MET A 209 -12.93 1.27 -18.64
CA MET A 209 -12.30 1.87 -17.46
C MET A 209 -11.80 0.80 -16.47
N VAL A 210 -12.58 -0.27 -16.27
CA VAL A 210 -12.21 -1.39 -15.39
C VAL A 210 -10.90 -2.06 -15.83
N MET A 211 -10.65 -2.15 -17.14
CA MET A 211 -9.42 -2.74 -17.66
C MET A 211 -8.20 -1.81 -17.44
N TRP A 212 -8.38 -0.49 -17.55
CA TRP A 212 -7.33 0.48 -17.24
C TRP A 212 -6.97 0.48 -15.76
N VAL A 213 -7.98 0.41 -14.89
CA VAL A 213 -7.77 0.34 -13.43
C VAL A 213 -7.04 -0.95 -13.07
N LEU A 214 -7.45 -2.10 -13.63
CA LEU A 214 -6.76 -3.38 -13.41
C LEU A 214 -5.31 -3.35 -13.89
N ALA A 215 -5.05 -2.82 -15.10
CA ALA A 215 -3.69 -2.67 -15.61
C ALA A 215 -2.83 -1.73 -14.73
N GLY A 216 -3.43 -0.65 -14.22
CA GLY A 216 -2.79 0.26 -13.28
C GLY A 216 -2.42 -0.42 -11.95
N ILE A 217 -3.33 -1.21 -11.38
CA ILE A 217 -3.08 -2.01 -10.16
C ILE A 217 -1.89 -2.94 -10.37
N VAL A 218 -1.91 -3.73 -11.44
CA VAL A 218 -0.84 -4.69 -11.76
C VAL A 218 0.50 -3.97 -11.99
N ALA A 219 0.49 -2.82 -12.65
CA ALA A 219 1.69 -2.01 -12.85
C ALA A 219 2.28 -1.48 -11.55
N VAL A 220 1.45 -0.93 -10.64
CA VAL A 220 1.89 -0.45 -9.33
C VAL A 220 2.47 -1.59 -8.50
N GLN A 221 1.82 -2.76 -8.50
CA GLN A 221 2.31 -3.96 -7.81
C GLN A 221 3.65 -4.45 -8.38
N PHE A 222 3.80 -4.45 -9.71
CA PHE A 222 5.07 -4.80 -10.36
C PHE A 222 6.20 -3.84 -9.98
N ILE A 223 5.95 -2.53 -10.01
CA ILE A 223 6.92 -1.51 -9.62
C ILE A 223 7.30 -1.69 -8.14
N ALA A 224 6.32 -1.91 -7.27
CA ALA A 224 6.57 -2.14 -5.85
C ALA A 224 7.49 -3.35 -5.62
N GLN A 225 7.21 -4.49 -6.27
CA GLN A 225 8.06 -5.68 -6.16
C GLN A 225 9.46 -5.45 -6.73
N ALA A 226 9.59 -4.74 -7.86
CA ALA A 226 10.89 -4.43 -8.44
C ALA A 226 11.75 -3.56 -7.51
N LEU A 227 11.17 -2.53 -6.88
CA LEU A 227 11.87 -1.70 -5.89
C LEU A 227 12.31 -2.53 -4.67
N HIS A 228 11.44 -3.43 -4.20
CA HIS A 228 11.77 -4.35 -3.12
C HIS A 228 12.91 -5.30 -3.50
N ALA A 229 12.91 -5.84 -4.73
CA ALA A 229 14.00 -6.68 -5.23
C ALA A 229 15.35 -5.94 -5.20
N VAL A 230 15.38 -4.68 -5.65
CA VAL A 230 16.60 -3.85 -5.62
C VAL A 230 17.10 -3.67 -4.18
N HIS A 231 16.19 -3.39 -3.24
CA HIS A 231 16.54 -3.33 -1.83
C HIS A 231 17.13 -4.66 -1.33
N LEU A 232 16.45 -5.78 -1.59
CA LEU A 232 16.88 -7.12 -1.14
C LEU A 232 18.22 -7.55 -1.73
N VAL A 233 18.49 -7.23 -3.01
CA VAL A 233 19.80 -7.49 -3.64
C VAL A 233 20.90 -6.68 -2.96
N GLY A 234 20.64 -5.41 -2.64
CA GLY A 234 21.56 -4.58 -1.85
C GLY A 234 21.78 -5.17 -0.47
N TYR A 235 20.70 -5.50 0.23
CA TYR A 235 20.71 -6.06 1.58
C TYR A 235 21.51 -7.35 1.65
N SER A 236 21.37 -8.25 0.67
CA SER A 236 22.16 -9.48 0.60
C SER A 236 23.67 -9.26 0.62
N ARG A 237 24.14 -8.11 0.11
CA ARG A 237 25.57 -7.80 -0.09
C ARG A 237 26.19 -6.99 1.03
N ASN A 238 25.40 -6.11 1.66
CA ASN A 238 25.91 -5.15 2.65
C ASN A 238 25.13 -5.13 3.98
N GLY A 239 24.09 -5.96 4.13
CA GLY A 239 23.27 -6.05 5.33
C GLY A 239 22.37 -4.84 5.60
N GLN A 240 22.37 -3.83 4.74
CA GLN A 240 21.57 -2.61 4.91
C GLN A 240 20.54 -2.41 3.79
N GLY A 241 20.91 -2.74 2.55
CA GLY A 241 20.12 -2.42 1.38
C GLY A 241 19.94 -0.91 1.19
N VAL A 242 18.86 -0.51 0.52
CA VAL A 242 18.45 0.90 0.42
C VAL A 242 17.14 1.08 1.17
N LYS A 243 17.21 1.70 2.34
CA LYS A 243 16.06 1.84 3.25
C LYS A 243 14.89 2.61 2.65
N ALA A 244 15.17 3.65 1.87
CA ALA A 244 14.13 4.39 1.16
C ALA A 244 13.35 3.51 0.18
N LEU A 245 14.03 2.56 -0.49
CA LEU A 245 13.38 1.61 -1.40
C LEU A 245 12.54 0.58 -0.64
N GLU A 246 12.99 0.11 0.52
CA GLU A 246 12.20 -0.76 1.40
C GLU A 246 10.86 -0.09 1.75
N ILE A 247 10.93 1.09 2.38
CA ILE A 247 9.75 1.85 2.82
C ILE A 247 8.83 2.15 1.64
N LEU A 248 9.37 2.66 0.53
CA LEU A 248 8.57 2.99 -0.66
C LEU A 248 7.89 1.74 -1.24
N SER A 249 8.61 0.61 -1.34
CA SER A 249 8.08 -0.64 -1.89
C SER A 249 6.92 -1.19 -1.06
N GLU A 250 7.02 -1.13 0.26
CA GLU A 250 5.96 -1.54 1.18
C GLU A 250 4.73 -0.65 1.05
N MET A 251 4.93 0.68 1.03
CA MET A 251 3.83 1.63 0.88
C MET A 251 3.09 1.44 -0.44
N LEU A 252 3.81 1.22 -1.54
CA LEU A 252 3.21 0.94 -2.85
C LEU A 252 2.48 -0.41 -2.86
N THR A 253 3.00 -1.42 -2.17
CA THR A 253 2.35 -2.73 -2.06
C THR A 253 1.04 -2.62 -1.27
N ILE A 254 1.05 -1.94 -0.13
CA ILE A 254 -0.16 -1.72 0.69
C ILE A 254 -1.19 -0.92 -0.10
N SER A 255 -0.76 0.17 -0.74
CA SER A 255 -1.64 1.01 -1.55
C SER A 255 -2.26 0.23 -2.71
N GLY A 256 -1.44 -0.56 -3.44
CA GLY A 256 -1.91 -1.42 -4.52
C GLY A 256 -2.95 -2.44 -4.06
N GLN A 257 -2.73 -3.09 -2.91
CA GLN A 257 -3.68 -4.06 -2.35
C GLN A 257 -5.02 -3.41 -1.97
N MET A 258 -4.99 -2.21 -1.40
CA MET A 258 -6.22 -1.54 -1.02
C MET A 258 -7.00 -0.98 -2.21
N VAL A 259 -6.30 -0.49 -3.24
CA VAL A 259 -6.93 -0.08 -4.50
C VAL A 259 -7.59 -1.29 -5.16
N GLU A 260 -6.94 -2.46 -5.16
CA GLU A 260 -7.51 -3.70 -5.68
C GLU A 260 -8.74 -4.16 -4.88
N ALA A 261 -8.68 -4.15 -3.55
CA ALA A 261 -9.83 -4.47 -2.70
C ALA A 261 -11.03 -3.54 -2.97
N THR A 262 -10.78 -2.24 -3.05
CA THR A 262 -11.81 -1.23 -3.34
C THR A 262 -12.40 -1.43 -4.74
N PHE A 263 -11.54 -1.70 -5.72
CA PHE A 263 -11.93 -2.00 -7.09
C PHE A 263 -12.85 -3.23 -7.19
N LEU A 264 -12.54 -4.30 -6.46
CA LEU A 264 -13.38 -5.50 -6.39
C LEU A 264 -14.75 -5.21 -5.76
N ILE A 265 -14.81 -4.37 -4.72
CA ILE A 265 -16.07 -3.93 -4.11
C ILE A 265 -16.88 -3.09 -5.10
N ILE A 266 -16.26 -2.16 -5.84
CA ILE A 266 -16.93 -1.32 -6.84
C ILE A 266 -17.55 -2.16 -7.96
N ILE A 267 -16.81 -3.13 -8.51
CA ILE A 267 -17.40 -4.06 -9.49
C ILE A 267 -18.52 -4.88 -8.83
N GLY A 268 -18.30 -5.31 -7.59
CA GLY A 268 -19.25 -6.07 -6.79
C GLY A 268 -20.57 -5.35 -6.54
N THR A 269 -20.61 -4.01 -6.45
CA THR A 269 -21.85 -3.23 -6.31
C THR A 269 -22.62 -3.09 -7.63
N GLY A 270 -22.05 -3.54 -8.74
CA GLY A 270 -22.67 -3.49 -10.06
C GLY A 270 -22.16 -2.36 -10.96
N TYR A 271 -21.07 -1.68 -10.59
CA TYR A 271 -20.41 -0.72 -11.49
C TYR A 271 -20.19 -1.38 -12.85
N THR A 272 -20.71 -0.78 -13.92
CA THR A 272 -20.62 -1.23 -15.34
C THR A 272 -21.35 -2.54 -15.66
N LEU A 273 -22.10 -3.10 -14.71
CA LEU A 273 -22.88 -4.34 -14.83
C LEU A 273 -24.39 -4.11 -14.71
N GLN A 274 -24.81 -3.01 -14.08
CA GLN A 274 -26.22 -2.62 -13.92
C GLN A 274 -26.40 -1.13 -14.25
N SER A 275 -27.55 -0.79 -14.85
CA SER A 275 -27.91 0.56 -15.29
C SER A 275 -28.52 1.43 -14.20
N GLU A 276 -29.03 0.82 -13.12
CA GLU A 276 -29.65 1.54 -12.01
C GLU A 276 -28.66 1.89 -10.89
N GLY A 277 -28.52 3.19 -10.63
CA GLY A 277 -28.11 3.75 -9.33
C GLY A 277 -26.79 3.25 -8.75
N LEU A 278 -25.68 3.84 -9.19
CA LEU A 278 -24.35 3.55 -8.67
C LEU A 278 -24.14 4.13 -7.26
N GLN A 279 -23.91 3.27 -6.25
CA GLN A 279 -23.52 3.72 -4.90
C GLN A 279 -22.02 4.08 -4.79
N LEU A 280 -21.45 4.83 -5.74
CA LEU A 280 -20.00 5.12 -5.74
C LEU A 280 -19.63 6.22 -4.74
N ASP A 281 -20.57 7.12 -4.42
CA ASP A 281 -20.36 8.34 -3.63
C ASP A 281 -19.68 8.09 -2.29
N TRP A 282 -20.05 7.00 -1.61
CA TRP A 282 -19.49 6.64 -0.31
C TRP A 282 -18.41 5.57 -0.38
N VAL A 283 -18.38 4.74 -1.43
CA VAL A 283 -17.44 3.61 -1.53
C VAL A 283 -16.00 4.11 -1.67
N ILE A 284 -15.76 5.09 -2.55
CA ILE A 284 -14.41 5.65 -2.77
C ILE A 284 -13.86 6.34 -1.52
N PRO A 285 -14.56 7.28 -0.87
CA PRO A 285 -14.02 7.96 0.31
C PRO A 285 -13.82 7.00 1.49
N VAL A 286 -14.72 6.02 1.70
CA VAL A 286 -14.54 5.01 2.74
C VAL A 286 -13.34 4.11 2.42
N GLY A 287 -13.16 3.69 1.17
CA GLY A 287 -11.97 2.96 0.73
C GLY A 287 -10.67 3.76 0.98
N GLY A 288 -10.69 5.06 0.67
CA GLY A 288 -9.59 5.99 0.98
C GLY A 288 -9.29 6.10 2.47
N LEU A 289 -10.32 6.19 3.32
CA LEU A 289 -10.16 6.21 4.77
C LEU A 289 -9.54 4.90 5.28
N ILE A 290 -9.97 3.76 4.75
CA ILE A 290 -9.41 2.44 5.10
C ILE A 290 -7.93 2.34 4.72
N ILE A 291 -7.51 2.92 3.59
CA ILE A 291 -6.09 3.01 3.20
C ILE A 291 -5.30 3.78 4.26
N ILE A 292 -5.81 4.95 4.67
CA ILE A 292 -5.14 5.80 5.66
C ILE A 292 -5.01 5.05 7.00
N ILE A 293 -6.09 4.40 7.46
CA ILE A 293 -6.08 3.60 8.70
C ILE A 293 -5.00 2.50 8.63
N HIS A 294 -4.91 1.74 7.53
CA HIS A 294 -3.87 0.71 7.39
C HIS A 294 -2.46 1.28 7.46
N VAL A 295 -2.19 2.37 6.73
CA VAL A 295 -0.87 3.03 6.73
C VAL A 295 -0.53 3.53 8.14
N CYS A 296 -1.50 4.14 8.84
CA CYS A 296 -1.32 4.61 10.21
C CYS A 296 -1.05 3.47 11.20
N VAL A 297 -1.77 2.34 11.11
CA VAL A 297 -1.55 1.17 11.97
C VAL A 297 -0.14 0.63 11.80
N ILE A 298 0.35 0.53 10.56
CA ILE A 298 1.70 0.05 10.27
C ILE A 298 2.76 1.05 10.76
N ALA A 299 2.54 2.35 10.53
CA ALA A 299 3.45 3.39 11.00
C ALA A 299 3.53 3.45 12.53
N LEU A 300 2.39 3.32 13.24
CA LEU A 300 2.33 3.32 14.69
C LEU A 300 2.93 2.06 15.30
N SER A 301 2.67 0.88 14.71
CA SER A 301 3.32 -0.38 15.11
C SER A 301 4.84 -0.23 15.08
N ARG A 302 5.39 0.35 14.02
CA ARG A 302 6.83 0.60 13.89
C ARG A 302 7.41 1.49 14.99
N GLN A 303 6.61 2.40 15.57
CA GLN A 303 7.06 3.32 16.62
C GLN A 303 6.91 2.73 18.03
N LEU A 304 5.89 1.90 18.26
CA LEU A 304 5.57 1.36 19.59
C LEU A 304 6.37 0.10 19.94
N ASP A 305 6.88 -0.63 18.95
CA ASP A 305 7.52 -1.92 19.17
C ASP A 305 8.95 -1.78 19.74
N GLY A 306 9.14 -2.17 21.01
CA GLY A 306 10.45 -2.32 21.67
C GLY A 306 11.26 -3.51 21.14
N ALA A 307 12.59 -3.45 21.26
CA ALA A 307 13.54 -4.31 20.54
C ALA A 307 13.55 -5.80 20.95
N ALA A 308 13.14 -6.17 22.17
CA ALA A 308 13.41 -7.51 22.73
C ALA A 308 12.37 -8.62 22.42
N ASP A 309 11.09 -8.27 22.22
CA ASP A 309 9.99 -9.26 22.08
C ASP A 309 9.54 -9.48 20.63
N LYS A 310 10.28 -8.95 19.65
CA LYS A 310 9.84 -8.90 18.26
C LYS A 310 10.06 -10.24 17.54
N PHE A 311 9.21 -11.21 17.86
CA PHE A 311 9.20 -12.46 17.12
C PHE A 311 8.68 -12.27 15.69
N HIS A 312 7.61 -11.52 15.42
CA HIS A 312 7.12 -11.35 14.05
C HIS A 312 6.38 -10.03 13.84
N SER A 313 6.61 -9.35 12.70
CA SER A 313 5.89 -8.14 12.27
C SER A 313 4.37 -8.31 12.15
N HIS A 314 3.87 -9.55 12.18
CA HIS A 314 2.46 -9.91 12.05
C HIS A 314 1.85 -10.61 13.27
N ASP A 315 2.64 -10.98 14.29
CA ASP A 315 2.11 -11.69 15.49
C ASP A 315 1.67 -10.73 16.62
N GLY A 316 1.80 -9.41 16.41
CA GLY A 316 1.35 -8.38 17.34
C GLY A 316 -0.08 -7.89 17.08
N PHE A 317 -0.55 -7.01 17.97
CA PHE A 317 -1.88 -6.38 17.88
C PHE A 317 -2.14 -5.70 16.52
N ALA A 318 -1.10 -5.13 15.90
CA ALA A 318 -1.18 -4.53 14.57
C ALA A 318 -1.57 -5.55 13.48
N GLY A 319 -1.03 -6.77 13.54
CA GLY A 319 -1.39 -7.86 12.62
C GLY A 319 -2.85 -8.27 12.74
N LEU A 320 -3.38 -8.34 13.97
CA LEU A 320 -4.80 -8.62 14.23
C LEU A 320 -5.72 -7.51 13.73
N ILE A 321 -5.33 -6.23 13.87
CA ILE A 321 -6.08 -5.11 13.30
C ILE A 321 -6.16 -5.23 11.77
N ILE A 322 -5.02 -5.47 11.11
CA ILE A 322 -4.95 -5.61 9.65
C ILE A 322 -5.81 -6.79 9.19
N LEU A 323 -5.74 -7.91 9.90
CA LEU A 323 -6.58 -9.09 9.65
C LEU A 323 -8.07 -8.76 9.78
N GLY A 324 -8.48 -8.11 10.86
CA GLY A 324 -9.86 -7.72 11.11
C GLY A 324 -10.40 -6.78 10.03
N LEU A 325 -9.62 -5.76 9.66
CA LEU A 325 -10.00 -4.81 8.62
C LEU A 325 -10.16 -5.48 7.25
N ARG A 326 -9.31 -6.47 6.94
CA ARG A 326 -9.44 -7.29 5.73
C ARG A 326 -10.71 -8.14 5.72
N MET A 327 -11.10 -8.69 6.87
CA MET A 327 -12.36 -9.44 6.99
C MET A 327 -13.59 -8.55 6.87
N LEU A 328 -13.54 -7.30 7.35
CA LEU A 328 -14.60 -6.30 7.15
C LEU A 328 -14.76 -5.95 5.66
N LEU A 329 -13.66 -5.68 4.96
CA LEU A 329 -13.68 -5.45 3.51
C LEU A 329 -14.23 -6.67 2.75
N TYR A 330 -13.88 -7.88 3.18
CA TYR A 330 -14.41 -9.09 2.58
C TYR A 330 -15.92 -9.24 2.79
N ALA A 331 -16.41 -8.97 4.01
CA ALA A 331 -17.84 -8.99 4.30
C ALA A 331 -18.60 -7.97 3.44
N TRP A 332 -18.03 -6.77 3.24
CA TRP A 332 -18.56 -5.75 2.34
C TRP A 332 -18.59 -6.23 0.90
N PHE A 333 -17.49 -6.78 0.39
CA PHE A 333 -17.43 -7.37 -0.95
C PHE A 333 -18.52 -8.43 -1.18
N LEU A 334 -18.70 -9.36 -0.24
CA LEU A 334 -19.73 -10.38 -0.34
C LEU A 334 -21.14 -9.80 -0.29
N TRP A 335 -21.36 -8.78 0.54
CA TRP A 335 -22.64 -8.06 0.59
C TRP A 335 -22.95 -7.39 -0.74
N ALA A 336 -21.98 -6.68 -1.32
CA ALA A 336 -22.10 -6.00 -2.60
C ALA A 336 -22.48 -6.98 -3.71
N VAL A 337 -21.71 -8.06 -3.87
CA VAL A 337 -21.98 -9.09 -4.89
C VAL A 337 -23.35 -9.75 -4.69
N ARG A 338 -23.75 -10.03 -3.44
CA ARG A 338 -25.08 -10.59 -3.15
C ARG A 338 -26.21 -9.64 -3.55
N GLN A 339 -26.06 -8.35 -3.27
CA GLN A 339 -27.06 -7.34 -3.61
C GLN A 339 -27.24 -7.25 -5.13
N THR A 340 -26.15 -7.14 -5.88
CA THR A 340 -26.17 -7.11 -7.35
C THR A 340 -26.78 -8.41 -7.89
N LYS A 341 -26.35 -9.58 -7.39
CA LYS A 341 -26.86 -10.90 -7.81
C LYS A 341 -28.38 -11.06 -7.67
N ARG A 342 -29.02 -10.45 -6.66
CA ARG A 342 -30.48 -10.54 -6.45
C ARG A 342 -31.28 -9.89 -7.57
N LYS A 343 -30.77 -8.80 -8.16
CA LYS A 343 -31.44 -8.02 -9.21
C LYS A 343 -31.02 -8.42 -10.64
N SER A 344 -30.11 -9.40 -10.76
CA SER A 344 -29.46 -9.74 -12.03
C SER A 344 -30.11 -10.88 -12.81
N SER A 345 -29.92 -10.86 -14.14
CA SER A 345 -30.26 -11.96 -15.05
C SER A 345 -29.46 -13.25 -14.73
N PRO A 346 -29.95 -14.46 -15.12
CA PRO A 346 -29.25 -15.72 -14.85
C PRO A 346 -27.81 -15.78 -15.37
N ARG A 347 -27.52 -15.13 -16.51
CA ARG A 347 -26.15 -15.06 -17.07
C ARG A 347 -25.23 -14.22 -16.19
N LEU A 348 -25.69 -13.04 -15.75
CA LEU A 348 -24.94 -12.19 -14.83
C LEU A 348 -24.75 -12.88 -13.46
N LYS A 349 -25.72 -13.68 -13.00
CA LYS A 349 -25.57 -14.48 -11.78
C LYS A 349 -24.42 -15.50 -11.88
N ALA A 350 -24.22 -16.12 -13.04
CA ALA A 350 -23.13 -17.08 -13.25
C ALA A 350 -21.76 -16.37 -13.24
N PHE A 351 -21.65 -15.22 -13.92
CA PHE A 351 -20.46 -14.37 -13.88
C PHE A 351 -20.15 -13.92 -12.44
N LEU A 352 -21.15 -13.40 -11.71
CA LEU A 352 -20.98 -12.93 -10.34
C LEU A 352 -20.56 -14.06 -9.39
N GLU A 353 -20.93 -15.31 -9.66
CA GLU A 353 -20.48 -16.45 -8.86
C GLU A 353 -18.98 -16.72 -9.07
N GLN A 354 -18.51 -16.70 -10.32
CA GLN A 354 -17.07 -16.80 -10.61
C GLN A 354 -16.30 -15.61 -10.03
N PHE A 355 -16.84 -14.40 -10.17
CA PHE A 355 -16.26 -13.18 -9.61
C PHE A 355 -16.17 -13.23 -8.08
N ARG A 356 -17.22 -13.73 -7.41
CA ARG A 356 -17.23 -13.95 -5.96
C ARG A 356 -16.13 -14.92 -5.54
N MET A 357 -15.92 -16.01 -6.27
CA MET A 357 -14.88 -16.99 -5.95
C MET A 357 -13.48 -16.41 -6.13
N ALA A 358 -13.21 -15.74 -7.25
CA ALA A 358 -11.94 -15.09 -7.52
C ALA A 358 -11.64 -13.99 -6.48
N GLY A 359 -12.61 -13.13 -6.17
CA GLY A 359 -12.46 -12.12 -5.12
C GLY A 359 -12.32 -12.73 -3.71
N SER A 360 -12.97 -13.86 -3.43
CA SER A 360 -12.79 -14.56 -2.15
C SER A 360 -11.37 -15.11 -1.99
N LEU A 361 -10.77 -15.65 -3.06
CA LEU A 361 -9.37 -16.07 -3.06
C LEU A 361 -8.44 -14.89 -2.71
N TYR A 362 -8.71 -13.71 -3.29
CA TYR A 362 -7.99 -12.49 -2.95
C TYR A 362 -8.09 -12.12 -1.48
N PHE A 363 -9.30 -11.91 -0.97
CA PHE A 363 -9.53 -11.42 0.38
C PHE A 363 -9.07 -12.41 1.46
N LEU A 364 -9.32 -13.71 1.25
CA LEU A 364 -9.00 -14.76 2.22
C LEU A 364 -7.54 -15.22 2.16
N SER A 365 -6.75 -14.84 1.15
CA SER A 365 -5.35 -15.25 1.05
C SER A 365 -4.55 -14.98 2.33
N TYR A 366 -4.58 -13.75 2.87
CA TYR A 366 -3.87 -13.41 4.11
C TYR A 366 -4.43 -14.11 5.36
N PRO A 367 -5.74 -14.06 5.68
CA PRO A 367 -6.31 -14.81 6.79
C PRO A 367 -5.98 -16.31 6.77
N MET A 368 -6.11 -16.96 5.61
CA MET A 368 -5.84 -18.39 5.48
C MET A 368 -4.36 -18.69 5.68
N LEU A 369 -3.46 -17.90 5.08
CA LEU A 369 -2.02 -18.09 5.26
C LEU A 369 -1.57 -17.80 6.69
N TYR A 370 -2.20 -16.84 7.38
CA TYR A 370 -1.93 -16.57 8.79
C TYR A 370 -2.27 -17.78 9.66
N LEU A 371 -3.45 -18.37 9.46
CA LEU A 371 -3.86 -19.59 10.15
C LEU A 371 -2.94 -20.77 9.80
N ILE A 372 -2.61 -20.96 8.52
CA ILE A 372 -1.69 -22.02 8.09
C ILE A 372 -0.30 -21.83 8.72
N ALA A 373 0.25 -20.63 8.67
CA ALA A 373 1.57 -20.33 9.22
C ALA A 373 1.64 -20.60 10.74
N SER A 374 0.53 -20.40 11.47
CA SER A 374 0.48 -20.70 12.90
C SER A 374 0.71 -22.17 13.26
N LEU A 375 0.49 -23.10 12.30
CA LEU A 375 0.76 -24.53 12.46
C LEU A 375 2.26 -24.87 12.38
N PHE A 376 3.08 -23.93 11.91
CA PHE A 376 4.52 -24.13 11.73
C PHE A 376 5.33 -23.39 12.80
N ALA A 377 6.58 -23.84 12.95
CA ALA A 377 7.53 -23.23 13.86
C ALA A 377 7.74 -21.73 13.55
N PRO A 378 7.96 -20.88 14.57
CA PRO A 378 8.05 -19.42 14.43
C PRO A 378 8.96 -18.94 13.28
N TYR A 379 10.14 -19.54 13.11
CA TYR A 379 11.10 -19.15 12.07
C TYR A 379 10.65 -19.45 10.63
N LEU A 380 9.67 -20.35 10.41
CA LEU A 380 9.11 -20.65 9.09
C LEU A 380 7.94 -19.75 8.73
N ARG A 381 7.27 -19.15 9.71
CA ARG A 381 6.04 -18.36 9.50
C ARG A 381 6.23 -17.21 8.51
N PRO A 382 7.31 -16.40 8.58
CA PRO A 382 7.51 -15.31 7.62
C PRO A 382 7.65 -15.80 6.19
N ALA A 383 8.39 -16.88 5.97
CA ALA A 383 8.57 -17.46 4.64
C ALA A 383 7.24 -17.99 4.07
N ILE A 384 6.45 -18.71 4.87
CA ILE A 384 5.14 -19.24 4.47
C ILE A 384 4.19 -18.09 4.12
N LEU A 385 4.12 -17.06 4.96
CA LEU A 385 3.27 -15.90 4.74
C LEU A 385 3.66 -15.15 3.46
N THR A 386 4.93 -14.75 3.32
CA THR A 386 5.38 -13.94 2.20
C THR A 386 5.28 -14.69 0.87
N VAL A 387 5.79 -15.92 0.81
CA VAL A 387 5.77 -16.73 -0.42
C VAL A 387 4.35 -17.13 -0.78
N GLY A 388 3.55 -17.56 0.20
CA GLY A 388 2.15 -17.91 -0.01
C GLY A 388 1.34 -16.73 -0.52
N LEU A 389 1.55 -15.52 0.03
CA LEU A 389 0.84 -14.32 -0.41
C LEU A 389 1.18 -13.97 -1.85
N MET A 390 2.47 -14.03 -2.24
CA MET A 390 2.89 -13.80 -3.62
C MET A 390 2.16 -14.76 -4.58
N ILE A 391 2.12 -16.05 -4.25
CA ILE A 391 1.48 -17.07 -5.08
C ILE A 391 -0.04 -16.84 -5.19
N LEU A 392 -0.74 -16.71 -4.06
CA LEU A 392 -2.20 -16.56 -4.06
C LEU A 392 -2.64 -15.24 -4.70
N GLN A 393 -1.87 -14.15 -4.54
CA GLN A 393 -2.15 -12.88 -5.20
C GLN A 393 -1.98 -12.97 -6.71
N ILE A 394 -0.89 -13.58 -7.20
CA ILE A 394 -0.71 -13.80 -8.65
C ILE A 394 -1.83 -14.67 -9.20
N ALA A 395 -2.19 -15.77 -8.52
CA ALA A 395 -3.28 -16.64 -8.94
C ALA A 395 -4.63 -15.90 -9.02
N SER A 396 -4.94 -15.10 -8.00
CA SER A 396 -6.12 -14.24 -7.96
C SER A 396 -6.13 -13.24 -9.12
N ASN A 397 -5.03 -12.53 -9.34
CA ASN A 397 -4.90 -11.54 -10.41
C ASN A 397 -5.06 -12.15 -11.81
N VAL A 398 -4.48 -13.34 -12.04
CA VAL A 398 -4.65 -14.08 -13.30
C VAL A 398 -6.11 -14.46 -13.50
N TRP A 399 -6.78 -14.97 -12.47
CA TRP A 399 -8.19 -15.34 -12.56
C TRP A 399 -9.09 -14.13 -12.81
N LEU A 400 -8.93 -13.05 -12.04
CA LEU A 400 -9.68 -11.80 -12.21
C LEU A 400 -9.45 -11.18 -13.59
N SER A 401 -8.20 -11.17 -14.07
CA SER A 401 -7.87 -10.72 -15.42
C SER A 401 -8.58 -11.56 -16.47
N ASN A 402 -8.56 -12.88 -16.37
CA ASN A 402 -9.27 -13.74 -17.33
C ASN A 402 -10.78 -13.48 -17.30
N LEU A 403 -11.36 -13.29 -16.12
CA LEU A 403 -12.79 -13.05 -15.97
C LEU A 403 -13.22 -11.68 -16.55
N LEU A 404 -12.45 -10.62 -16.27
CA LEU A 404 -12.75 -9.24 -16.70
C LEU A 404 -12.34 -8.95 -18.16
N LEU A 405 -11.29 -9.59 -18.68
CA LEU A 405 -10.82 -9.41 -20.06
C LEU A 405 -11.31 -10.48 -21.04
N SER A 406 -11.96 -11.55 -20.59
CA SER A 406 -12.54 -12.52 -21.53
C SER A 406 -13.67 -11.86 -22.33
N ARG A 407 -13.59 -12.01 -23.66
CA ARG A 407 -14.62 -11.52 -24.61
C ARG A 407 -16.03 -12.09 -24.37
N GLY A 408 -16.16 -13.12 -23.53
CA GLY A 408 -17.35 -13.94 -23.41
C GLY A 408 -18.29 -13.57 -22.28
N GLU A 409 -17.79 -13.25 -21.09
CA GLU A 409 -18.64 -13.19 -19.89
C GLU A 409 -18.87 -11.77 -19.38
N TYR A 410 -17.80 -11.00 -19.19
CA TYR A 410 -17.94 -9.61 -18.73
C TYR A 410 -18.53 -8.73 -19.85
N PHE A 411 -17.98 -8.77 -21.07
CA PHE A 411 -18.47 -7.95 -22.19
C PHE A 411 -19.94 -8.23 -22.56
N LYS A 412 -20.39 -9.49 -22.51
CA LYS A 412 -21.79 -9.87 -22.81
C LYS A 412 -22.79 -9.42 -21.75
N VAL A 413 -22.30 -9.07 -20.57
CA VAL A 413 -23.13 -8.77 -19.41
C VAL A 413 -23.01 -7.31 -19.00
N SER A 414 -21.90 -6.65 -19.32
CA SER A 414 -21.80 -5.21 -19.31
C SER A 414 -22.75 -4.62 -20.36
N GLU A 415 -23.26 -3.41 -20.07
CA GLU A 415 -24.25 -2.67 -20.88
C GLU A 415 -23.93 -2.56 -22.38
N MET A 416 -22.68 -2.80 -22.77
CA MET A 416 -22.24 -2.76 -24.17
C MET A 416 -22.80 -3.91 -25.02
N SER A 417 -23.19 -5.06 -24.45
CA SER A 417 -23.77 -6.17 -25.23
C SER A 417 -25.17 -5.88 -25.75
N GLU A 418 -25.94 -5.00 -25.11
CA GLU A 418 -27.29 -4.66 -25.55
C GLU A 418 -27.33 -3.50 -26.56
N SER A 419 -26.16 -2.95 -26.92
CA SER A 419 -26.07 -1.80 -27.84
C SER A 419 -26.07 -2.15 -29.33
N GLU A 420 -26.19 -3.44 -29.69
CA GLU A 420 -26.39 -3.89 -31.07
C GLU A 420 -27.88 -3.92 -31.45
N LEU A 421 -28.44 -2.75 -31.76
CA LEU A 421 -29.65 -2.67 -32.58
C LEU A 421 -29.32 -3.12 -34.02
N PRO A 422 -30.12 -4.01 -34.64
CA PRO A 422 -29.87 -4.48 -35.99
C PRO A 422 -30.24 -3.37 -36.99
N GLY A 423 -29.25 -2.87 -37.73
CA GLY A 423 -29.47 -1.99 -38.87
C GLY A 423 -29.06 -0.54 -38.66
N ALA A 424 -27.76 -0.25 -38.61
CA ALA A 424 -27.23 1.05 -38.98
C ALA A 424 -25.74 0.91 -39.35
N SER A 425 -25.47 0.56 -40.61
CA SER A 425 -24.16 0.73 -41.22
C SER A 425 -23.78 2.22 -41.20
N SER A 426 -22.55 2.52 -40.79
CA SER A 426 -21.90 3.86 -40.75
C SER A 426 -22.25 4.75 -39.55
N GLY A 427 -21.61 4.52 -38.40
CA GLY A 427 -21.72 5.42 -37.25
C GLY A 427 -20.81 5.11 -36.05
N GLY A 428 -19.63 4.51 -36.27
CA GLY A 428 -18.78 3.93 -35.21
C GLY A 428 -18.03 4.90 -34.29
N ARG A 429 -18.31 6.22 -34.31
CA ARG A 429 -17.54 7.21 -33.54
C ARG A 429 -18.35 8.00 -32.49
N VAL A 430 -19.68 7.99 -32.56
CA VAL A 430 -20.54 8.87 -31.71
C VAL A 430 -21.04 8.18 -30.43
N ARG A 431 -21.10 6.84 -30.39
CA ARG A 431 -21.76 6.13 -29.27
C ARG A 431 -20.89 5.77 -28.06
N LYS A 432 -19.55 5.87 -28.16
CA LYS A 432 -18.65 5.60 -27.02
C LYS A 432 -18.72 6.66 -25.92
N SER A 433 -19.25 7.82 -26.25
CA SER A 433 -19.47 8.91 -25.33
C SER A 433 -20.73 8.68 -24.49
N VAL A 434 -21.74 7.94 -24.95
CA VAL A 434 -23.09 7.96 -24.36
C VAL A 434 -23.19 7.27 -22.99
N ALA A 435 -22.49 6.17 -22.73
CA ALA A 435 -22.57 5.48 -21.43
C ALA A 435 -21.73 6.16 -20.34
N LEU A 436 -20.54 6.65 -20.69
CA LEU A 436 -19.69 7.43 -19.77
C LEU A 436 -20.25 8.84 -19.54
N ILE A 437 -20.84 9.44 -20.59
CA ILE A 437 -21.59 10.68 -20.49
C ILE A 437 -22.83 10.41 -19.65
N SER A 438 -23.67 9.39 -19.85
CA SER A 438 -24.92 9.23 -19.09
C SER A 438 -24.74 9.30 -17.56
N HIS A 439 -23.66 8.72 -17.01
CA HIS A 439 -23.41 8.75 -15.56
C HIS A 439 -22.75 10.05 -15.09
N TYR A 440 -21.88 10.67 -15.89
CA TYR A 440 -21.38 12.02 -15.62
C TYR A 440 -22.38 13.13 -15.99
N LYS A 441 -23.38 12.82 -16.81
CA LYS A 441 -24.35 13.73 -17.41
C LYS A 441 -25.29 14.22 -16.36
N GLU A 442 -25.70 13.42 -15.39
CA GLU A 442 -26.52 13.92 -14.27
C GLU A 442 -25.77 14.98 -13.46
N HIS A 443 -24.53 14.70 -13.02
CA HIS A 443 -23.73 15.65 -12.26
C HIS A 443 -23.24 16.86 -13.10
N LEU A 444 -22.89 16.66 -14.36
CA LEU A 444 -22.48 17.74 -15.26
C LEU A 444 -23.68 18.53 -15.78
N ARG A 445 -24.88 17.96 -15.87
CA ARG A 445 -26.10 18.65 -16.33
C ARG A 445 -26.42 19.80 -15.39
N THR A 446 -26.48 19.55 -14.09
CA THR A 446 -26.73 20.61 -13.10
C THR A 446 -25.64 21.70 -13.16
N GLU A 447 -24.35 21.32 -13.24
CA GLU A 447 -23.24 22.29 -13.33
C GLU A 447 -23.21 23.06 -14.66
N ILE A 448 -23.50 22.40 -15.78
CA ILE A 448 -23.62 23.03 -17.12
C ILE A 448 -24.77 24.02 -17.11
N GLY A 449 -25.91 23.64 -16.51
CA GLY A 449 -27.06 24.51 -16.40
C GLY A 449 -26.75 25.78 -15.61
N VAL A 450 -26.15 25.62 -14.42
CA VAL A 450 -25.67 26.73 -13.58
C VAL A 450 -24.65 27.59 -14.33
N PHE A 451 -23.74 26.99 -15.08
CA PHE A 451 -22.70 27.71 -15.84
C PHE A 451 -23.28 28.55 -16.98
N ILE A 452 -24.22 27.98 -17.75
CA ILE A 452 -24.92 28.71 -18.82
C ILE A 452 -25.73 29.86 -18.23
N GLU A 453 -26.54 29.59 -17.19
CA GLU A 453 -27.44 30.58 -16.59
C GLU A 453 -26.69 31.68 -15.83
N GLN A 454 -25.78 31.32 -14.93
CA GLN A 454 -25.17 32.26 -13.98
C GLN A 454 -23.88 32.91 -14.48
N ILE A 455 -23.25 32.35 -15.52
CA ILE A 455 -22.00 32.88 -16.06
C ILE A 455 -22.21 33.39 -17.49
N PHE A 456 -22.59 32.53 -18.43
CA PHE A 456 -22.67 32.93 -19.83
C PHE A 456 -23.79 33.94 -20.09
N LEU A 457 -25.03 33.65 -19.70
CA LEU A 457 -26.14 34.59 -19.87
C LEU A 457 -25.91 35.88 -19.08
N ARG A 458 -25.36 35.79 -17.86
CA ARG A 458 -25.04 36.95 -17.02
C ARG A 458 -23.97 37.86 -17.62
N ILE A 459 -22.95 37.30 -18.29
CA ILE A 459 -21.93 38.06 -19.02
C ILE A 459 -22.56 38.80 -20.22
N LEU A 460 -23.51 38.17 -20.91
CA LEU A 460 -24.21 38.80 -22.04
C LEU A 460 -25.15 39.93 -21.57
N GLU A 461 -25.88 39.71 -20.48
CA GLU A 461 -26.86 40.64 -19.91
C GLU A 461 -26.22 41.82 -19.14
N SER A 462 -25.04 41.62 -18.56
CA SER A 462 -24.36 42.64 -17.74
C SER A 462 -23.89 43.85 -18.56
N GLY A 463 -24.23 45.06 -18.11
CA GLY A 463 -23.70 46.31 -18.67
C GLY A 463 -22.21 46.56 -18.39
N ASN A 464 -21.64 45.89 -17.38
CA ASN A 464 -20.24 46.05 -16.98
C ASN A 464 -19.27 45.09 -17.68
N SER A 465 -19.79 44.17 -18.51
CA SER A 465 -18.97 43.17 -19.20
C SER A 465 -18.40 43.72 -20.51
N THR A 466 -17.08 43.59 -20.69
CA THR A 466 -16.38 44.08 -21.88
C THR A 466 -16.88 43.41 -23.17
N PHE A 467 -16.79 44.13 -24.29
CA PHE A 467 -17.15 43.61 -25.61
C PHE A 467 -16.45 42.29 -25.94
N GLN A 468 -15.16 42.16 -25.58
CA GLN A 468 -14.40 40.93 -25.82
C GLN A 468 -14.97 39.72 -25.07
N HIS A 469 -15.42 39.90 -23.82
CA HIS A 469 -16.06 38.82 -23.07
C HIS A 469 -17.41 38.43 -23.68
N LYS A 470 -18.24 39.42 -24.05
CA LYS A 470 -19.53 39.15 -24.72
C LYS A 470 -19.36 38.44 -26.06
N SER A 471 -18.41 38.89 -26.88
CA SER A 471 -18.11 38.27 -28.19
C SER A 471 -17.63 36.82 -28.06
N ARG A 472 -16.81 36.50 -27.05
CA ARG A 472 -16.39 35.12 -26.77
C ARG A 472 -17.55 34.23 -26.36
N VAL A 473 -18.44 34.71 -25.50
CA VAL A 473 -19.63 33.96 -25.07
C VAL A 473 -20.59 33.75 -26.25
N LEU A 474 -20.79 34.77 -27.10
CA LEU A 474 -21.58 34.62 -28.33
C LEU A 474 -21.00 33.58 -29.30
N ASN A 475 -19.66 33.49 -29.43
CA ASN A 475 -19.03 32.45 -30.25
C ASN A 475 -19.24 31.04 -29.70
N VAL A 476 -19.33 30.89 -28.37
CA VAL A 476 -19.69 29.61 -27.73
C VAL A 476 -21.12 29.22 -28.09
N PHE A 477 -22.09 30.13 -27.94
CA PHE A 477 -23.48 29.86 -28.31
C PHE A 477 -23.67 29.64 -29.81
N TYR A 478 -22.94 30.37 -30.66
CA TYR A 478 -22.95 30.14 -32.11
C TYR A 478 -22.56 28.71 -32.45
N LYS A 479 -21.46 28.20 -31.88
CA LYS A 479 -21.02 26.81 -32.09
C LYS A 479 -22.01 25.79 -31.51
N LEU A 480 -22.60 26.08 -30.36
CA LEU A 480 -23.55 25.21 -29.68
C LEU A 480 -24.88 25.09 -30.45
N CYS A 481 -25.38 26.19 -31.01
CA CYS A 481 -26.61 26.21 -31.79
C CYS A 481 -26.44 25.82 -33.26
N THR A 482 -25.20 25.80 -33.78
CA THR A 482 -24.92 25.32 -35.15
C THR A 482 -25.05 23.80 -35.25
N ASP A 483 -24.83 23.06 -34.15
CA ASP A 483 -25.10 21.62 -34.09
C ASP A 483 -26.52 21.35 -33.58
N ALA A 484 -27.39 20.91 -34.50
CA ALA A 484 -28.79 20.58 -34.20
C ALA A 484 -28.94 19.49 -33.12
N THR A 485 -27.96 18.58 -33.02
CA THR A 485 -27.97 17.51 -32.00
C THR A 485 -27.77 18.10 -30.62
N THR A 486 -26.79 19.00 -30.47
CA THR A 486 -26.48 19.67 -29.20
C THR A 486 -27.61 20.60 -28.75
N ALA A 487 -28.23 21.33 -29.68
CA ALA A 487 -29.38 22.19 -29.36
C ALA A 487 -30.59 21.38 -28.87
N LEU A 488 -30.89 20.25 -29.51
CA LEU A 488 -31.95 19.34 -29.09
C LEU A 488 -31.66 18.71 -27.72
N GLU A 489 -30.41 18.33 -27.46
CA GLU A 489 -30.01 17.83 -26.15
C GLU A 489 -30.14 18.90 -25.05
N LEU A 490 -29.84 20.17 -25.33
CA LEU A 490 -30.05 21.24 -24.34
C LEU A 490 -31.53 21.42 -24.00
N PHE A 491 -32.41 21.39 -25.01
CA PHE A 491 -33.85 21.46 -24.80
C PHE A 491 -34.38 20.26 -24.01
N LEU A 492 -34.07 19.03 -24.44
CA LEU A 492 -34.53 17.81 -23.78
C LEU A 492 -34.01 17.67 -22.34
N ASN A 493 -32.78 18.13 -22.07
CA ASN A 493 -32.16 18.00 -20.75
C ASN A 493 -32.42 19.21 -19.83
N PHE A 494 -33.06 20.30 -20.24
CA PHE A 494 -33.28 21.42 -19.31
C PHE A 494 -34.72 21.93 -19.35
N ASP A 495 -35.33 21.99 -20.53
CA ASP A 495 -36.66 22.58 -20.71
C ASP A 495 -37.78 21.53 -20.71
N CYS A 496 -37.47 20.26 -20.95
CA CYS A 496 -38.45 19.15 -20.90
C CYS A 496 -38.54 18.46 -19.52
N ASP A 497 -37.69 18.83 -18.57
CA ASP A 497 -37.68 18.27 -17.22
C ASP A 497 -38.36 19.24 -16.26
N VAL A 498 -39.38 18.77 -15.55
CA VAL A 498 -40.28 19.60 -14.73
C VAL A 498 -39.56 20.20 -13.52
N ASP A 499 -38.48 19.54 -13.07
CA ASP A 499 -37.71 19.94 -11.88
C ASP A 499 -36.52 20.86 -12.23
N GLU A 500 -36.21 21.05 -13.52
CA GLU A 500 -35.11 21.87 -14.01
C GLU A 500 -35.60 23.23 -14.54
N LYS A 501 -34.66 24.16 -14.72
CA LYS A 501 -34.95 25.48 -15.28
C LYS A 501 -34.96 25.43 -16.82
N ASN A 502 -35.79 26.26 -17.44
CA ASN A 502 -35.82 26.44 -18.91
C ASN A 502 -34.59 27.23 -19.42
N ILE A 503 -33.45 26.55 -19.52
CA ILE A 503 -32.16 27.15 -19.89
C ILE A 503 -32.07 27.39 -21.39
N PHE A 504 -32.64 26.52 -22.22
CA PHE A 504 -32.62 26.69 -23.67
C PHE A 504 -33.53 27.86 -24.09
N GLU A 505 -34.76 27.92 -23.57
CA GLU A 505 -35.67 29.06 -23.75
C GLU A 505 -34.99 30.38 -23.38
N ARG A 506 -34.38 30.48 -22.19
CA ARG A 506 -33.69 31.70 -21.76
C ARG A 506 -32.50 32.08 -22.63
N THR A 507 -31.79 31.08 -23.16
CA THR A 507 -30.69 31.31 -24.09
C THR A 507 -31.19 31.90 -25.39
N VAL A 508 -32.25 31.33 -25.97
CA VAL A 508 -32.89 31.84 -27.19
C VAL A 508 -33.42 33.26 -26.98
N ASP A 509 -34.08 33.53 -25.85
CA ASP A 509 -34.58 34.85 -25.48
C ASP A 509 -33.46 35.89 -25.36
N CYS A 510 -32.36 35.53 -24.72
CA CYS A 510 -31.21 36.42 -24.56
C CYS A 510 -30.59 36.76 -25.92
N LEU A 511 -30.34 35.74 -26.75
CA LEU A 511 -29.79 35.92 -28.10
C LEU A 511 -30.74 36.73 -29.00
N SER A 512 -32.05 36.50 -28.89
CA SER A 512 -33.08 37.25 -29.61
C SER A 512 -33.06 38.73 -29.23
N LYS A 513 -32.98 39.06 -27.94
CA LYS A 513 -32.83 40.45 -27.46
C LYS A 513 -31.54 41.10 -27.96
N ILE A 514 -30.43 40.36 -28.02
CA ILE A 514 -29.16 40.85 -28.56
C ILE A 514 -29.29 41.13 -30.07
N ALA A 515 -29.87 40.20 -30.84
CA ALA A 515 -30.07 40.35 -32.28
C ALA A 515 -31.00 41.52 -32.63
N GLN A 516 -31.98 41.81 -31.77
CA GLN A 516 -32.90 42.95 -31.90
C GLN A 516 -32.28 44.30 -31.49
N GLY A 517 -30.99 44.35 -31.09
CA GLY A 517 -30.33 45.59 -30.72
C GLY A 517 -30.69 46.09 -29.32
N LYS A 518 -31.26 45.26 -28.44
CA LYS A 518 -31.70 45.70 -27.09
C LYS A 518 -30.56 46.09 -26.14
N TYR A 519 -29.30 45.89 -26.56
CA TYR A 519 -28.08 46.29 -25.85
C TYR A 519 -27.29 47.40 -26.55
N THR A 520 -27.85 48.06 -27.59
CA THR A 520 -27.29 49.31 -28.13
C THR A 520 -27.89 50.48 -27.35
N ALA A 521 -27.28 50.79 -26.21
CA ALA A 521 -27.37 52.07 -25.52
C ALA A 521 -26.00 52.41 -24.95
#